data_AF-A0A2D8FN14-F1
#
_entry.id   AF-A0A2D8FN14-F1
#
_cell.length_a   1.000
_cell.length_b   1.000
_cell.length_c   1.000
_cell.angle_alpha   90.00
_cell.angle_beta   90.00
_cell.angle_gamma   90.00
#
_symmetry.space_group_name_H-M   'P 1'
#
loop_
_entity.id
_entity.type
_entity.pdbx_description
1 polymer ?
#
loop_
_entity_poly.entity_id
_entity_poly.type
_entity_poly.pdbx_seq_one_letter_code
_entity_poly.pdbx_strand_id
1 'polypeptide(L)' 'MTDQDAQSNEPATDLSVLDRVLTAFTTAVESEEGLADTAQRLVDTLITKKDLSEAAISQALFGGDPA' A
#
# COMPACT_ATOMS: atom_id res chain seq x y z
N MET A 1 -9.00 26.39 35.01
CA MET A 1 -7.76 26.07 34.30
C MET A 1 -8.07 24.86 33.46
N THR A 2 -8.26 25.08 32.16
CA THR A 2 -8.75 24.10 31.20
C THR A 2 -7.64 24.02 30.17
N ASP A 3 -6.72 23.09 30.35
CA ASP A 3 -5.56 22.96 29.49
C ASP A 3 -5.29 21.46 29.33
N GLN A 4 -6.02 20.84 28.41
CA GLN A 4 -5.65 19.52 27.92
C GLN A 4 -6.08 19.35 26.45
N ASP A 5 -5.76 20.35 25.63
CA ASP A 5 -5.52 20.16 24.21
C ASP A 5 -4.19 19.39 24.07
N ALA A 6 -4.24 18.08 24.31
CA ALA A 6 -3.24 17.16 23.81
C ALA A 6 -3.45 17.05 22.30
N GLN A 7 -3.01 18.09 21.57
CA GLN A 7 -2.93 18.07 20.13
C GLN A 7 -1.76 17.14 19.78
N SER A 8 -2.07 15.85 19.72
CA SER A 8 -1.15 14.81 19.32
C SER A 8 -0.60 15.15 17.94
N ASN A 9 0.72 15.21 17.91
CA ASN A 9 1.58 15.56 16.81
C ASN A 9 1.51 14.49 15.69
N GLU A 10 0.54 14.58 14.78
CA GLU A 10 0.51 13.75 13.57
C GLU A 10 0.87 14.58 12.34
N PRO A 11 2.06 14.45 11.75
CA PRO A 11 2.26 14.76 10.35
C PRO A 11 1.97 13.49 9.55
N ALA A 12 0.70 13.11 9.45
CA ALA A 12 0.26 12.15 8.45
C ALA A 12 -0.52 12.94 7.40
N THR A 13 0.22 13.50 6.46
CA THR A 13 -0.23 13.85 5.10
C THR A 13 -1.51 13.12 4.71
N ASP A 14 -2.51 13.91 4.30
CA ASP A 14 -3.91 13.65 3.95
C ASP A 14 -4.14 12.44 3.00
N LEU A 15 -3.70 11.24 3.40
CA LEU A 15 -3.92 10.01 2.65
C LEU A 15 -5.26 9.43 3.08
N SER A 16 -6.08 9.09 2.08
CA SER A 16 -7.32 8.37 2.31
C SER A 16 -7.04 7.09 3.12
N VAL A 17 -8.04 6.60 3.86
CA VAL A 17 -7.92 5.32 4.59
C VAL A 17 -7.45 4.20 3.66
N LEU A 18 -7.96 4.20 2.42
CA LEU A 18 -7.56 3.24 1.40
C LEU A 18 -6.06 3.38 1.05
N ASP A 19 -5.58 4.58 0.75
CA ASP A 19 -4.16 4.80 0.44
C ASP A 19 -3.25 4.38 1.61
N ARG A 20 -3.66 4.63 2.85
CA ARG A 20 -2.92 4.19 4.05
C ARG A 20 -2.87 2.67 4.16
N VAL A 21 -4.00 1.99 3.96
CA VAL A 21 -4.06 0.53 4.01
C VAL A 21 -3.22 -0.10 2.91
N LEU A 22 -3.33 0.40 1.67
CA LEU A 22 -2.56 -0.13 0.54
C LEU A 22 -1.07 0.09 0.73
N THR A 23 -0.66 1.27 1.21
CA THR A 23 0.75 1.57 1.50
C THR A 23 1.29 0.66 2.60
N ALA A 24 0.56 0.51 3.71
CA ALA A 24 0.97 -0.39 4.80
C ALA A 24 1.09 -1.84 4.33
N PHE A 25 0.16 -2.29 3.49
CA PHE A 25 0.20 -3.63 2.91
C PHE A 25 1.42 -3.84 2.02
N THR A 26 1.71 -2.93 1.08
CA THR A 26 2.86 -3.08 0.18
C THR A 26 4.20 -3.04 0.93
N THR A 27 4.31 -2.20 1.96
CA THR A 27 5.50 -2.15 2.84
C THR A 27 5.68 -3.45 3.62
N ALA A 28 4.59 -4.05 4.10
CA ALA A 28 4.65 -5.35 4.76
C ALA A 28 5.12 -6.44 3.79
N VAL A 29 4.63 -6.46 2.55
CA VAL A 29 5.08 -7.42 1.51
C VAL A 29 6.55 -7.21 1.15
N GLU A 30 7.02 -5.96 1.06
CA GLU A 30 8.44 -5.65 0.79
C GLU A 30 9.37 -6.16 1.89
N SER A 31 8.88 -6.18 3.14
CA SER A 31 9.65 -6.62 4.30
C SER A 31 9.82 -8.13 4.38
N GLU A 32 9.04 -8.90 3.60
CA GLU A 32 9.12 -10.36 3.55
C GLU A 32 10.24 -10.80 2.59
N GLU A 33 11.07 -11.74 3.06
CA GLU A 33 12.22 -12.24 2.29
C GLU A 33 11.75 -12.89 0.97
N GLY A 34 12.35 -12.45 -0.14
CA GLY A 34 12.04 -12.95 -1.48
C GLY A 34 10.80 -12.34 -2.15
N LEU A 35 10.12 -11.38 -1.51
CA LEU A 35 8.94 -10.72 -2.08
C LEU A 35 9.15 -9.29 -2.57
N ALA A 36 10.39 -8.78 -2.58
CA ALA A 36 10.70 -7.41 -3.01
C ALA A 36 10.16 -7.07 -4.42
N ASP A 37 10.37 -7.95 -5.41
CA ASP A 37 9.83 -7.75 -6.77
C ASP A 37 8.30 -7.79 -6.83
N THR A 38 7.66 -8.60 -5.98
CA THR A 38 6.20 -8.64 -5.87
C THR A 38 5.67 -7.37 -5.21
N ALA A 39 6.33 -6.88 -4.17
CA ALA A 39 6.00 -5.61 -3.53
C ALA A 39 6.09 -4.45 -4.52
N GLN A 40 7.16 -4.40 -5.32
CA GLN A 40 7.33 -3.35 -6.33
C GLN A 40 6.21 -3.36 -7.38
N ARG A 41 5.80 -4.55 -7.84
CA ARG A 41 4.66 -4.70 -8.76
C ARG A 41 3.34 -4.29 -8.11
N LEU A 42 3.13 -4.63 -6.84
CA LEU A 42 1.94 -4.21 -6.09
C LEU A 42 1.92 -2.70 -5.86
N VAL A 43 3.04 -2.04 -5.63
CA VAL A 43 3.12 -0.57 -5.51
C VAL A 43 2.73 0.10 -6.84
N ASP A 44 3.24 -0.39 -7.96
CA ASP A 44 2.87 0.13 -9.28
C ASP A 44 1.37 -0.04 -9.55
N THR A 45 0.82 -1.24 -9.30
CA THR A 45 -0.60 -1.53 -9.54
C THR A 45 -1.54 -0.81 -8.57
N LEU A 46 -1.32 -0.94 -7.25
CA LEU A 46 -2.26 -0.50 -6.21
C LEU A 46 -2.13 0.99 -5.86
N ILE A 47 -0.91 1.54 -5.87
CA ILE A 47 -0.66 2.91 -5.44
C ILE A 47 -0.55 3.85 -6.64
N THR A 48 0.24 3.47 -7.65
CA THR A 48 0.55 4.35 -8.78
C THR A 48 -0.59 4.36 -9.81
N LYS A 49 -1.00 3.18 -10.28
CA LYS A 49 -2.08 3.02 -11.26
C LYS A 49 -3.48 3.03 -10.62
N LYS A 50 -3.57 2.70 -9.33
CA LYS A 50 -4.83 2.50 -8.60
C LYS A 50 -5.77 1.54 -9.31
N ASP A 51 -5.21 0.53 -9.97
CA ASP A 51 -5.96 -0.52 -10.65
C ASP A 51 -6.22 -1.66 -9.67
N LEU A 52 -7.44 -1.67 -9.13
CA LEU A 52 -7.90 -2.65 -8.15
C LEU A 52 -8.62 -3.84 -8.82
N SER A 53 -8.52 -3.99 -10.14
CA SER A 53 -9.11 -5.13 -10.83
C SER A 53 -8.39 -6.43 -10.46
N GLU A 54 -9.16 -7.52 -10.36
CA GLU A 54 -8.62 -8.84 -10.02
C GLU A 54 -7.51 -9.27 -10.99
N ALA A 55 -7.66 -8.95 -12.29
CA ALA A 55 -6.66 -9.25 -13.31
C ALA A 55 -5.34 -8.50 -13.07
N ALA A 56 -5.38 -7.20 -12.76
CA ALA A 56 -4.18 -6.40 -12.50
C ALA A 56 -3.48 -6.85 -11.20
N ILE A 57 -4.25 -7.18 -10.17
CA ILE A 57 -3.73 -7.70 -8.90
C ILE A 57 -3.09 -9.08 -9.11
N SER A 58 -3.75 -9.98 -9.84
CA SER A 58 -3.22 -11.30 -10.18
C SER A 58 -1.91 -11.20 -10.97
N GLN A 59 -1.85 -10.28 -11.95
CA GLN A 59 -0.62 -10.01 -12.68
C GLN A 59 0.49 -9.46 -11.77
N ALA A 60 0.18 -8.57 -10.84
CA ALA A 60 1.15 -8.03 -9.91
C ALA A 60 1.71 -9.11 -8.95
N LEU A 61 0.84 -10.00 -8.46
CA LEU A 61 1.20 -11.07 -7.54
C LEU A 61 1.99 -12.20 -8.23
N PHE A 62 1.52 -12.64 -9.39
CA PHE A 62 2.00 -13.87 -10.03
C PHE A 62 2.80 -13.62 -11.32
N GLY A 63 2.96 -12.36 -11.74
CA GLY A 63 3.75 -11.99 -12.92
C GLY A 63 3.10 -12.24 -14.26
N GLY A 64 1.87 -12.76 -14.27
CA GLY A 64 1.12 -13.05 -15.50
C GLY A 64 1.89 -13.97 -16.45
N ASP A 65 1.81 -15.27 -16.23
CA ASP A 65 1.77 -16.21 -17.35
C ASP A 65 0.29 -16.50 -17.62
N PRO A 66 -0.32 -15.93 -18.68
CA PRO A 66 -1.60 -16.42 -19.16
C PRO A 66 -1.34 -17.78 -19.83
N ALA A 67 -1.73 -18.85 -19.15
CA ALA A 67 -2.05 -20.11 -19.82
C ALA A 67 -3.29 -19.93 -20.71
#